data_AF-A0A4S4BQI6-F1
#
_entry.id   AF-A0A4S4BQI6-F1
#
_cell.length_a   1.000
_cell.length_b   1.000
_cell.length_c   1.000
_cell.angle_alpha   90.00
_cell.angle_beta   90.00
_cell.angle_gamma   90.00
#
_symmetry.space_group_name_H-M   'P 1'
#
loop_
_entity.id
_entity.type
_entity.pdbx_description
1 polymer ?
#
loop_
_entity_poly.entity_id
_entity_poly.type
_entity_poly.pdbx_seq_one_letter_code
_entity_poly.pdbx_strand_id
1 'polypeptide(L)'
;MIVKDLYLESIRFEESSLAHYIHHLLEEGNIELDDNISSIDFDQADHRKVAEMIEGNVLGFHKVGVYSLKMNESDFVFIYAESEQEAIRFYSETFHETPLNCYEYSLDFELVRGNGVISFRDMRKEFMSFPVVAGYFQKTES
;
A
#
# COMPACT_ATOMS: atom_id res chain seq x y z
N MET A 1 -19.37 -1.51 -14.22
CA MET A 1 -18.59 -1.84 -13.01
C MET A 1 -19.57 -1.91 -11.86
N ILE A 2 -19.45 -2.91 -10.99
CA ILE A 2 -20.33 -3.05 -9.82
C ILE A 2 -19.65 -2.50 -8.56
N VAL A 3 -20.42 -2.24 -7.51
CA VAL A 3 -19.92 -1.73 -6.22
C VAL A 3 -18.78 -2.62 -5.68
N LYS A 4 -18.91 -3.94 -5.79
CA LYS A 4 -17.87 -4.90 -5.36
C LYS A 4 -16.52 -4.63 -6.00
N ASP A 5 -16.49 -4.37 -7.32
CA ASP A 5 -15.25 -4.11 -8.04
C ASP A 5 -14.62 -2.83 -7.50
N LEU A 6 -15.41 -1.74 -7.47
CA LEU A 6 -14.94 -0.44 -6.97
C LEU A 6 -14.42 -0.52 -5.54
N TYR A 7 -15.11 -1.27 -4.68
CA TYR A 7 -14.71 -1.45 -3.29
C TYR A 7 -13.36 -2.16 -3.17
N LEU A 8 -13.19 -3.28 -3.88
CA LEU A 8 -11.92 -4.00 -3.91
C LEU A 8 -10.78 -3.16 -4.50
N GLU A 9 -11.06 -2.35 -5.53
CA GLU A 9 -10.06 -1.44 -6.10
C GLU A 9 -9.66 -0.34 -5.12
N SER A 10 -10.62 0.24 -4.40
CA SER A 10 -10.34 1.26 -3.38
C SER A 10 -9.46 0.72 -2.26
N ILE A 11 -9.67 -0.54 -1.86
CA ILE A 11 -8.81 -1.24 -0.89
C ILE A 11 -7.42 -1.49 -1.48
N ARG A 12 -7.36 -2.04 -2.69
CA ARG A 12 -6.09 -2.37 -3.37
C ARG A 12 -5.20 -1.15 -3.58
N PHE A 13 -5.79 -0.01 -3.90
CA PHE A 13 -5.07 1.23 -4.16
C PHE A 13 -4.93 2.14 -2.94
N GLU A 14 -5.34 1.69 -1.75
CA GLU A 14 -5.31 2.48 -0.51
C GLU A 14 -6.05 3.81 -0.60
N GLU A 15 -7.13 3.86 -1.39
CA GLU A 15 -8.07 4.98 -1.42
C GLU A 15 -8.96 4.90 -0.17
N SER A 16 -8.35 5.13 1.00
CA SER A 16 -8.95 4.90 2.31
C SER A 16 -10.29 5.60 2.46
N SER A 17 -10.38 6.86 2.04
CA SER A 17 -11.65 7.60 2.12
C SER A 17 -12.75 6.91 1.31
N LEU A 18 -12.48 6.59 0.04
CA LEU A 18 -13.45 5.92 -0.83
C LEU A 18 -13.89 4.57 -0.27
N ALA A 19 -12.94 3.77 0.21
CA ALA A 19 -13.22 2.47 0.80
C ALA A 19 -14.10 2.57 2.06
N HIS A 20 -13.83 3.53 2.94
CA HIS A 20 -14.63 3.74 4.14
C HIS A 20 -16.04 4.26 3.82
N TYR A 21 -16.19 5.12 2.81
CA TYR A 21 -17.51 5.55 2.34
C TYR A 21 -18.34 4.39 1.79
N ILE A 22 -17.75 3.56 0.93
CA ILE A 22 -18.43 2.39 0.37
C ILE A 22 -18.77 1.39 1.50
N HIS A 23 -17.86 1.15 2.44
CA HIS A 23 -18.10 0.27 3.58
C HIS A 23 -19.27 0.74 4.44
N HIS A 24 -19.34 2.04 4.74
CA HIS A 24 -20.42 2.61 5.52
C HIS A 24 -21.78 2.49 4.80
N LEU A 25 -21.83 2.80 3.50
CA LEU A 25 -23.06 2.65 2.71
C LEU A 25 -23.54 1.20 2.62
N LEU A 26 -22.61 0.24 2.54
CA LEU A 26 -22.93 -1.19 2.60
C LEU A 26 -23.42 -1.62 4.00
N GLU A 27 -22.82 -1.09 5.07
CA GLU A 27 -23.19 -1.40 6.46
C GLU A 27 -24.62 -0.92 6.78
N GLU A 28 -24.99 0.28 6.33
CA GLU A 28 -26.33 0.85 6.52
C GLU A 28 -27.38 0.28 5.54
N GLY A 29 -26.96 -0.50 4.53
CA GLY A 29 -27.84 -1.08 3.53
C GLY A 29 -28.34 -0.11 2.46
N ASN A 30 -27.63 1.01 2.27
CA ASN A 30 -27.97 2.02 1.25
C ASN A 30 -27.59 1.56 -0.17
N ILE A 31 -26.60 0.65 -0.28
CA ILE A 31 -26.17 0.02 -1.54
C ILE A 31 -25.91 -1.47 -1.31
N GLU A 32 -25.93 -2.26 -2.37
CA GLU A 32 -25.52 -3.67 -2.39
C GLU A 32 -24.25 -3.90 -3.23
N LEU A 33 -23.52 -4.99 -2.98
CA LEU A 33 -22.27 -5.30 -3.68
C LEU A 33 -22.43 -5.49 -5.21
N ASP A 34 -23.59 -5.97 -5.63
CA ASP A 34 -23.91 -6.25 -7.03
C ASP A 34 -24.56 -5.05 -7.76
N ASP A 35 -24.79 -3.94 -7.04
CA ASP A 35 -25.31 -2.71 -7.62
C ASP A 35 -24.33 -2.12 -8.64
N ASN A 36 -24.87 -1.37 -9.61
CA ASN A 36 -24.05 -0.59 -10.51
C ASN A 36 -23.45 0.60 -9.78
N ILE A 37 -22.16 0.92 -10.00
CA ILE A 37 -21.54 2.10 -9.38
C ILE A 37 -22.30 3.42 -9.64
N SER A 38 -23.08 3.52 -10.73
CA SER A 38 -23.85 4.72 -11.05
C SER A 38 -25.03 4.97 -10.10
N SER A 39 -25.43 3.99 -9.28
CA SER A 39 -26.46 4.17 -8.26
C SER A 39 -25.91 4.60 -6.91
N ILE A 40 -24.58 4.68 -6.75
CA ILE A 40 -23.97 5.13 -5.49
C ILE A 40 -24.24 6.63 -5.32
N ASP A 41 -24.90 6.96 -4.23
CA ASP A 41 -25.11 8.33 -3.78
C ASP A 41 -24.35 8.54 -2.45
N PHE A 42 -23.18 9.16 -2.54
CA PHE A 42 -22.33 9.40 -1.37
C PHE A 42 -22.91 10.41 -0.38
N ASP A 43 -23.91 11.20 -0.78
CA ASP A 43 -24.59 12.14 0.11
C ASP A 43 -25.52 11.42 1.11
N GLN A 44 -25.82 10.13 0.87
CA GLN A 44 -26.56 9.29 1.81
C GLN A 44 -25.69 8.75 2.95
N ALA A 45 -24.37 8.92 2.87
CA ALA A 45 -23.45 8.49 3.92
C ALA A 45 -23.49 9.47 5.11
N ASP A 46 -23.43 8.95 6.33
CA ASP A 46 -23.12 9.76 7.50
C ASP A 46 -21.63 10.12 7.48
N HIS A 47 -21.31 11.30 6.94
CA HIS A 47 -19.94 11.79 6.83
C HIS A 47 -19.19 11.85 8.16
N ARG A 48 -19.89 12.04 9.28
CA ARG A 48 -19.27 12.07 10.61
C ARG A 48 -18.88 10.66 11.03
N LYS A 49 -19.77 9.68 10.86
CA LYS A 49 -19.46 8.28 11.15
C LYS A 49 -18.32 7.78 10.25
N VAL A 50 -18.31 8.13 8.97
CA VAL A 50 -17.21 7.80 8.05
C VAL A 50 -15.87 8.40 8.52
N ALA A 51 -15.86 9.66 8.98
CA ALA A 51 -14.65 10.28 9.51
C ALA A 51 -14.12 9.53 10.76
N GLU A 52 -15.01 9.15 11.68
CA GLU A 52 -14.67 8.36 12.86
C GLU A 52 -14.11 6.97 12.47
N MET A 53 -14.65 6.34 11.42
CA MET A 53 -14.15 5.06 10.91
C MET A 53 -12.76 5.17 10.28
N ILE A 54 -12.49 6.27 9.55
CA ILE A 54 -11.16 6.56 8.98
C ILE A 54 -10.14 6.79 10.10
N GLU A 55 -10.48 7.61 11.11
CA GLU A 55 -9.61 7.86 12.26
C GLU A 55 -9.36 6.58 13.06
N GLY A 56 -10.39 5.75 13.24
CA GLY A 56 -10.29 4.45 13.91
C GLY A 56 -9.65 3.36 13.05
N ASN A 57 -9.34 3.65 11.79
CA ASN A 57 -8.82 2.72 10.80
C ASN A 57 -9.58 1.38 10.76
N VAL A 58 -10.92 1.44 10.71
CA VAL A 58 -11.79 0.26 10.80
C VAL A 58 -11.50 -0.77 9.70
N LEU A 59 -11.08 -0.31 8.52
CA LEU A 59 -10.71 -1.16 7.40
C LEU A 59 -9.25 -1.64 7.42
N GLY A 60 -8.47 -1.25 8.43
CA GLY A 60 -7.07 -1.68 8.57
C GLY A 60 -6.17 -1.19 7.43
N PHE A 61 -6.45 -0.02 6.85
CA PHE A 61 -5.52 0.63 5.94
C PHE A 61 -4.24 0.99 6.70
N HIS A 62 -3.23 0.16 6.52
CA HIS A 62 -1.88 0.47 6.96
C HIS A 62 -1.13 1.00 5.75
N LYS A 63 -0.60 2.22 5.87
CA LYS A 63 0.22 2.82 4.81
C LYS A 63 1.42 1.90 4.58
N VAL A 64 1.43 1.18 3.46
CA VAL A 64 2.60 0.40 3.07
C VAL A 64 3.67 1.36 2.54
N GLY A 65 4.75 1.51 3.29
CA GLY A 65 5.95 2.23 2.90
C GLY A 65 6.92 1.36 2.10
N VAL A 66 7.91 1.99 1.49
CA VAL A 66 9.05 1.29 0.87
C VAL A 66 10.31 1.62 1.66
N TYR A 67 11.03 0.57 2.08
CA TYR A 67 12.21 0.67 2.92
C TYR A 67 13.42 0.14 2.16
N SER A 68 14.48 0.93 2.11
CA SER A 68 15.79 0.52 1.60
C SER A 68 16.62 0.00 2.76
N LEU A 69 17.01 -1.27 2.68
CA LEU A 69 17.84 -1.94 3.67
C LEU A 69 19.19 -2.27 3.05
N LYS A 70 20.25 -1.78 3.69
CA LYS A 70 21.62 -2.00 3.22
C LYS A 70 22.11 -3.40 3.63
N MET A 71 22.39 -4.24 2.64
CA MET A 71 22.89 -5.60 2.84
C MET A 71 24.40 -5.58 3.12
N ASN A 72 25.15 -4.81 2.33
CA ASN A 72 26.60 -4.61 2.47
C ASN A 72 26.98 -3.22 1.93
N GLU A 73 28.26 -2.91 1.74
CA GLU A 73 28.70 -1.58 1.34
C GLU A 73 28.09 -1.07 0.02
N SER A 74 27.82 -1.96 -0.94
CA SER A 74 27.33 -1.63 -2.29
C SER A 74 25.88 -2.07 -2.55
N ASP A 75 25.36 -3.03 -1.81
CA ASP A 75 24.09 -3.70 -2.14
C ASP A 75 22.97 -3.32 -1.18
N PHE A 76 21.81 -3.03 -1.75
CA PHE A 76 20.59 -2.63 -1.06
C PHE A 76 19.42 -3.50 -1.53
N VAL A 77 18.50 -3.79 -0.62
CA VAL A 77 17.22 -4.40 -0.93
C VAL A 77 16.10 -3.43 -0.58
N PHE A 78 15.12 -3.32 -1.46
CA PHE A 78 13.90 -2.56 -1.20
C PHE A 78 12.81 -3.52 -0.75
N ILE A 79 12.17 -3.21 0.37
CA ILE A 79 11.09 -4.01 0.96
C ILE A 79 9.87 -3.10 1.15
N TYR A 80 8.71 -3.53 0.66
CA TYR A 80 7.45 -2.91 1.06
C TYR A 80 6.98 -3.52 2.38
N ALA A 81 6.62 -2.68 3.34
CA ALA A 81 6.15 -3.08 4.66
C ALA A 81 5.27 -1.97 5.28
N GLU A 82 4.56 -2.27 6.37
CA GLU A 82 3.74 -1.30 7.11
C GLU A 82 4.59 -0.37 8.00
N SER A 83 5.81 -0.79 8.34
CA SER A 83 6.71 -0.04 9.21
C SER A 83 8.17 -0.42 9.00
N GLU A 84 9.08 0.43 9.48
CA GLU A 84 10.51 0.15 9.50
C GLU A 84 10.83 -1.13 10.29
N GLN A 85 10.17 -1.32 11.44
CA GLN A 85 10.37 -2.49 12.30
C GLN A 85 9.94 -3.78 11.60
N GLU A 86 8.83 -3.74 10.85
CA GLU A 86 8.39 -4.88 10.06
C GLU A 86 9.36 -5.19 8.92
N ALA A 87 9.85 -4.17 8.21
CA ALA A 87 10.84 -4.37 7.15
C ALA A 87 12.13 -5.01 7.67
N ILE A 88 12.65 -4.54 8.81
CA ILE A 88 13.85 -5.09 9.46
C ILE A 88 13.61 -6.54 9.92
N ARG A 89 12.44 -6.83 10.51
CA ARG A 89 12.08 -8.19 10.94
C ARG A 89 12.01 -9.14 9.74
N PHE A 90 11.28 -8.75 8.69
CA PHE A 90 11.13 -9.53 7.47
C PHE A 90 12.48 -9.77 6.77
N TYR A 91 13.34 -8.75 6.71
CA TYR A 91 14.71 -8.91 6.21
C TYR A 91 15.49 -9.95 7.02
N SER A 92 15.46 -9.84 8.35
CA SER A 92 16.22 -10.74 9.22
C SER A 92 15.75 -12.19 9.11
N GLU A 93 14.45 -12.40 8.94
CA GLU A 93 13.87 -13.72 8.70
C GLU A 93 14.23 -14.27 7.31
N THR A 94 14.28 -13.40 6.28
CA THR A 94 14.52 -13.79 4.89
C THR A 94 16.00 -14.06 4.59
N PHE A 95 16.90 -13.21 5.11
CA PHE A 95 18.34 -13.24 4.80
C PHE A 95 19.20 -13.78 5.94
N HIS A 96 18.60 -14.04 7.11
CA HIS A 96 19.30 -14.52 8.32
C HIS A 96 20.40 -13.58 8.83
N GLU A 97 20.29 -12.28 8.50
CA GLU A 97 21.24 -11.23 8.87
C GLU A 97 20.50 -9.97 9.31
N THR A 98 21.17 -9.06 10.03
CA THR A 98 20.63 -7.73 10.33
C THR A 98 21.10 -6.72 9.28
N PRO A 99 20.23 -5.84 8.78
CA PRO A 99 20.63 -4.83 7.80
C PRO A 99 21.57 -3.81 8.45
N LEU A 100 22.50 -3.24 7.67
CA LEU A 100 23.43 -2.20 8.15
C LEU A 100 22.72 -0.87 8.43
N ASN A 101 21.65 -0.60 7.69
CA ASN A 101 20.73 0.51 7.92
C ASN A 101 19.35 0.20 7.31
N CYS A 102 18.37 1.02 7.67
CA CYS A 102 17.04 1.00 7.07
C CYS A 102 16.57 2.45 6.88
N TYR A 103 16.08 2.79 5.69
CA TYR A 103 15.54 4.11 5.39
C TYR A 103 14.24 4.02 4.59
N GLU A 104 13.20 4.74 5.00
CA GLU A 104 11.98 4.90 4.21
C GLU A 104 12.24 5.82 3.01
N TYR A 105 11.81 5.38 1.83
CA TYR A 105 11.81 6.17 0.60
C TYR A 105 10.40 6.68 0.29
N SER A 106 10.32 7.82 -0.42
CA SER A 106 9.04 8.28 -0.96
C SER A 106 8.53 7.30 -2.02
N LEU A 107 7.23 6.98 -1.96
CA LEU A 107 6.58 6.19 -3.01
C LEU A 107 6.61 6.89 -4.38
N ASP A 108 6.73 8.22 -4.40
CA ASP A 108 6.80 8.99 -5.64
C ASP A 108 8.23 9.08 -6.19
N PHE A 109 9.22 8.47 -5.51
CA PHE A 109 10.58 8.38 -6.03
C PHE A 109 10.61 7.43 -7.24
N GLU A 110 11.26 7.92 -8.30
CA GLU A 110 11.39 7.24 -9.59
C GLU A 110 12.74 6.53 -9.71
N LEU A 111 12.71 5.27 -10.14
CA LEU A 111 13.89 4.45 -10.39
C LEU A 111 13.95 4.00 -11.85
N VAL A 112 15.17 3.91 -12.37
CA VAL A 112 15.41 3.37 -13.71
C VAL A 112 15.36 1.84 -13.63
N ARG A 113 14.42 1.23 -14.36
CA ARG A 113 14.28 -0.23 -14.49
C ARG A 113 14.37 -0.59 -15.98
N GLY A 114 15.49 -1.18 -16.39
CA GLY A 114 15.77 -1.42 -17.81
C GLY A 114 15.90 -0.12 -18.60
N ASN A 115 15.06 0.07 -19.62
CA ASN A 115 15.05 1.28 -20.47
C ASN A 115 13.99 2.31 -20.05
N GLY A 116 13.29 2.09 -18.94
CA GLY A 116 12.19 2.93 -18.48
C GLY A 116 12.42 3.46 -17.06
N VAL A 117 11.53 4.37 -16.67
CA VAL A 117 11.43 4.92 -15.31
C VAL A 117 10.12 4.42 -14.70
N ILE A 118 10.16 3.98 -13.45
CA ILE A 118 8.98 3.55 -12.69
C ILE A 118 9.04 4.15 -11.29
N SER A 119 7.90 4.59 -10.75
CA SER A 119 7.81 5.03 -9.36
C SER A 119 7.68 3.83 -8.42
N PHE A 120 8.11 3.95 -7.16
CA PHE A 120 7.80 2.93 -6.16
C PHE A 120 6.29 2.76 -5.97
N ARG A 121 5.47 3.80 -6.16
CA ARG A 121 4.01 3.71 -6.12
C ARG A 121 3.47 2.78 -7.20
N ASP A 122 3.98 2.90 -8.42
CA ASP A 122 3.52 2.06 -9.53
C ASP A 122 4.06 0.64 -9.41
N MET A 123 5.33 0.48 -9.01
CA MET A 123 5.92 -0.83 -8.80
C MET A 123 5.20 -1.61 -7.68
N ARG A 124 4.70 -0.93 -6.65
CA ARG A 124 3.92 -1.55 -5.57
C ARG A 124 2.71 -2.34 -6.11
N LYS A 125 2.07 -1.88 -7.19
CA LYS A 125 0.88 -2.51 -7.79
C LYS A 125 1.17 -3.92 -8.34
N GLU A 126 2.45 -4.28 -8.50
CA GLU A 126 2.89 -5.62 -8.92
C GLU A 126 2.75 -6.66 -7.80
N PHE A 127 2.53 -6.24 -6.55
CA PHE A 127 2.51 -7.11 -5.37
C PHE A 127 1.12 -7.17 -4.72
N MET A 128 0.76 -8.37 -4.22
CA MET A 128 -0.56 -8.65 -3.64
C MET A 128 -0.53 -8.89 -2.12
N SER A 129 0.66 -9.00 -1.53
CA SER A 129 0.85 -9.27 -0.10
C SER A 129 2.08 -8.55 0.42
N PHE A 130 2.01 -8.08 1.66
CA PHE A 130 3.09 -7.39 2.36
C PHE A 130 3.35 -8.05 3.72
N PRO A 131 4.58 -8.00 4.26
CA PRO A 131 5.78 -7.42 3.63
C PRO A 131 6.31 -8.23 2.45
N VAL A 132 7.02 -7.59 1.51
CA VAL A 132 7.59 -8.25 0.32
C VAL A 132 8.86 -7.57 -0.18
N VAL A 133 9.80 -8.37 -0.71
CA VAL A 133 10.98 -7.84 -1.42
C VAL A 133 10.54 -7.26 -2.77
N ALA A 134 10.73 -5.95 -2.93
CA ALA A 134 10.38 -5.21 -4.13
C ALA A 134 11.47 -5.30 -5.21
N GLY A 135 12.74 -5.36 -4.78
CA GLY A 135 13.87 -5.46 -5.70
C GLY A 135 15.22 -5.23 -5.01
N TYR A 136 16.29 -5.40 -5.79
CA TYR A 136 17.67 -5.20 -5.35
C TYR A 136 18.31 -4.07 -6.15
N PHE A 137 19.18 -3.30 -5.49
CA PHE A 137 19.98 -2.27 -6.11
C PHE A 137 21.43 -2.42 -5.71
N GLN A 138 22.29 -2.49 -6.71
CA GLN A 138 23.73 -2.48 -6.54
C GLN A 138 24.25 -1.11 -6.96
N LYS A 139 24.93 -0.44 -6.04
CA LYS A 139 25.65 0.78 -6.34
C LYS A 139 26.90 0.41 -7.12
N THR A 140 26.86 0.59 -8.44
CA THR A 140 28.07 0.48 -9.26
C THR A 140 28.98 1.66 -8.94
N GLU A 141 30.20 1.41 -8.48
CA GLU A 141 31.21 2.45 -8.40
C GLU A 141 31.50 2.95 -9.83
N SER A 142 31.26 4.24 -10.04
CA SER A 142 31.57 4.98 -11.28
C SER A 142 32.86 5.76 -11.13
#